data_AF-A0A8S0PWL7-F1
#
_entry.id   AF-A0A8S0PWL7-F1
#
_cell.length_a   1.000
_cell.length_b   1.000
_cell.length_c   1.000
_cell.angle_alpha   90.00
_cell.angle_beta   90.00
_cell.angle_gamma   90.00
#
_symmetry.space_group_name_H-M   'P 1'
#
loop_
_entity.id
_entity.type
_entity.pdbx_description
1 polymer ?
#
loop_
_entity_poly.entity_id
_entity_poly.type
_entity_poly.pdbx_seq_one_letter_code
_entity_poly.pdbx_strand_id
1 'polypeptide(L)'
;MTYDFYYGFRQYFVHMDDSIPQKIVVHKDTPRGVHFRRAGPRQKVYFASDDVRACIVTCGGLCPGLNTVIREIVHSLDYMYGVNQVLGIDGGYRGFYSKNTITLTPKVTNDIHKRGGTILGTSRGGHDTMKIVDSIQDRGINQVYIIGGDGTQKGAAVIYEEIRRRNLTVAVAGIPKTIDNDIPVIDRSFGFDTAVEEAQRAINAAHVEAESAENGIGVVKLMGRYSGFIAMYATLASRDVDCCLIPESPFYLEGEGGLFQYMEKRLKENGHMVLVIAEGAGQELLAAEIQNSKNEQDASGNKLLQDVGLWISQRIKDHFAKLSKMPITLKYIDPTYMIRAIPSNASDNVYCTLLAQSAVHGAMAGYTGFTVGLVNGRHTYIPFNRIIERQNKVVITDRMWARLLSSTNQPSFLGPKAVVAAKTEEVPPTQLLDDADQKTN
;
A
#
# COMPACT_ATOMS: atom_id res chain seq x y z
N MET A 1 4.43 -33.75 14.61
CA MET A 1 5.83 -33.79 15.09
C MET A 1 6.35 -32.36 15.06
N THR A 2 7.29 -31.97 15.93
CA THR A 2 7.86 -30.61 15.92
C THR A 2 9.37 -30.71 15.94
N TYR A 3 10.05 -29.89 15.15
CA TYR A 3 11.51 -29.90 14.96
C TYR A 3 12.16 -28.68 15.61
N ASP A 4 13.44 -28.75 15.94
CA ASP A 4 14.16 -27.61 16.51
C ASP A 4 14.66 -26.67 15.40
N PHE A 5 14.56 -25.35 15.62
CA PHE A 5 15.11 -24.35 14.71
C PHE A 5 16.65 -24.31 14.79
N TYR A 6 17.31 -24.37 13.64
CA TYR A 6 18.75 -24.60 13.54
C TYR A 6 19.62 -23.34 13.75
N TYR A 7 19.06 -22.12 13.73
CA TYR A 7 19.87 -20.89 13.77
C TYR A 7 19.92 -20.19 15.14
N GLY A 8 21.13 -20.13 15.71
CA GLY A 8 21.72 -19.04 16.50
C GLY A 8 20.97 -18.51 17.73
N PHE A 9 21.41 -18.94 18.92
CA PHE A 9 21.10 -18.44 20.28
C PHE A 9 19.62 -18.44 20.71
N ARG A 10 19.32 -19.24 21.75
CA ARG A 10 17.97 -19.37 22.37
C ARG A 10 17.32 -18.04 22.77
N GLN A 11 18.11 -16.99 23.00
CA GLN A 11 17.64 -15.67 23.42
C GLN A 11 16.82 -14.90 22.36
N TYR A 12 16.86 -15.31 21.09
CA TYR A 12 16.16 -14.62 20.01
C TYR A 12 14.79 -15.23 19.65
N PHE A 13 14.40 -16.32 20.30
CA PHE A 13 13.08 -16.91 20.09
C PHE A 13 11.98 -16.03 20.65
N VAL A 14 10.89 -15.94 19.88
CA VAL A 14 9.69 -15.22 20.30
C VAL A 14 8.75 -16.20 21.01
N HIS A 15 8.26 -15.79 22.18
CA HIS A 15 7.33 -16.59 22.97
C HIS A 15 5.98 -16.72 22.24
N MET A 16 5.27 -17.84 22.44
CA MET A 16 3.98 -18.09 21.75
C MET A 16 2.87 -17.12 22.16
N ASP A 17 2.98 -16.58 23.38
CA ASP A 17 2.02 -15.64 23.96
C ASP A 17 2.42 -14.17 23.78
N ASP A 18 3.58 -13.89 23.16
CA ASP A 18 3.96 -12.52 22.82
C ASP A 18 2.91 -11.93 21.88
N SER A 19 2.26 -10.87 22.33
CA SER A 19 1.23 -10.17 21.57
C SER A 19 1.45 -8.66 21.62
N ILE A 20 1.10 -8.00 20.53
CA ILE A 20 1.28 -6.57 20.30
C ILE A 20 -0.11 -5.94 20.25
N PRO A 21 -0.43 -4.99 21.15
CA PRO A 21 -1.71 -4.29 21.10
C PRO A 21 -1.83 -3.46 19.83
N GLN A 22 -3.00 -3.44 19.21
CA GLN A 22 -3.29 -2.59 18.07
C GLN A 22 -3.36 -1.11 18.48
N LYS A 23 -4.02 -0.83 19.61
CA LYS A 23 -4.13 0.51 20.20
C LYS A 23 -3.30 0.58 21.47
N ILE A 24 -2.28 1.43 21.47
CA ILE A 24 -1.40 1.67 22.63
C ILE A 24 -1.78 2.94 23.41
N VAL A 25 -2.53 3.85 22.79
CA VAL A 25 -3.11 5.02 23.46
C VAL A 25 -4.56 4.69 23.79
N VAL A 26 -4.85 4.57 25.09
CA VAL A 26 -6.18 4.21 25.62
C VAL A 26 -6.51 5.08 26.83
N HIS A 27 -7.80 5.28 27.09
CA HIS A 27 -8.27 5.88 28.33
C HIS A 27 -8.43 4.81 29.42
N LYS A 28 -8.47 5.25 30.68
CA LYS A 28 -8.55 4.36 31.86
C LYS A 28 -9.66 3.30 31.75
N ASP A 29 -10.81 3.70 31.21
CA ASP A 29 -12.02 2.86 31.13
C ASP A 29 -12.20 2.22 29.74
N THR A 30 -11.18 2.27 28.88
CA THR A 30 -11.25 1.63 27.56
C THR A 30 -11.12 0.10 27.72
N PRO A 31 -12.05 -0.70 27.16
CA PRO A 31 -11.93 -2.16 27.18
C PRO A 31 -10.63 -2.65 26.56
N ARG A 32 -10.22 -3.86 26.94
CA ARG A 32 -9.01 -4.50 26.39
C ARG A 32 -9.16 -4.62 24.87
N GLY A 33 -8.25 -3.98 24.14
CA GLY A 33 -8.30 -3.91 22.68
C GLY A 33 -7.84 -5.18 21.97
N VAL A 34 -7.86 -5.13 20.64
CA VAL A 34 -7.32 -6.18 19.76
C VAL A 34 -5.79 -6.26 19.92
N HIS A 35 -5.27 -7.49 19.98
CA HIS A 35 -3.84 -7.77 20.01
C HIS A 35 -3.48 -8.73 18.87
N PHE A 36 -2.29 -8.56 18.29
CA PHE A 36 -1.76 -9.42 17.24
C PHE A 36 -0.56 -10.19 17.75
N ARG A 37 -0.41 -11.45 17.34
CA ARG A 37 0.73 -12.27 17.77
C ARG A 37 2.02 -11.71 17.18
N ARG A 38 3.06 -11.60 18.00
CA ARG A 38 4.39 -11.15 17.56
C ARG A 38 5.01 -12.15 16.59
N ALA A 39 5.48 -11.65 15.45
CA ALA A 39 6.19 -12.45 14.46
C ALA A 39 7.65 -12.68 14.87
N GLY A 40 8.25 -13.75 14.34
CA GLY A 40 9.65 -14.10 14.59
C GLY A 40 9.90 -15.60 14.74
N PRO A 41 11.16 -16.00 14.92
CA PRO A 41 11.53 -17.42 15.01
C PRO A 41 10.92 -18.08 16.25
N ARG A 42 10.54 -19.34 16.10
CA ARG A 42 10.07 -20.20 17.19
C ARG A 42 11.11 -21.26 17.47
N GLN A 43 11.23 -21.65 18.74
CA GLN A 43 12.14 -22.73 19.13
C GLN A 43 11.80 -24.03 18.41
N LYS A 44 10.50 -24.31 18.31
CA LYS A 44 9.95 -25.48 17.64
C LYS A 44 9.21 -25.08 16.37
N VAL A 45 9.44 -25.83 15.30
CA VAL A 45 8.82 -25.63 13.98
C VAL A 45 7.96 -26.84 13.63
N TYR A 46 6.93 -26.62 12.82
CA TYR A 46 5.99 -27.68 12.40
C TYR A 46 6.54 -28.46 11.21
N PHE A 47 7.13 -27.77 10.23
CA PHE A 47 7.67 -28.39 9.01
C PHE A 47 9.14 -28.77 9.20
N ALA A 48 9.51 -29.98 8.77
CA ALA A 48 10.91 -30.38 8.61
C ALA A 48 11.47 -29.74 7.34
N SER A 49 12.75 -29.37 7.34
CA SER A 49 13.42 -28.77 6.17
C SER A 49 13.21 -29.57 4.88
N ASP A 50 13.40 -30.89 4.98
CA ASP A 50 13.44 -31.81 3.84
C ASP A 50 12.04 -32.09 3.27
N ASP A 51 11.01 -31.85 4.08
CA ASP A 51 9.61 -32.02 3.68
C ASP A 51 9.03 -30.76 3.03
N VAL A 52 9.68 -29.60 3.15
CA VAL A 52 9.13 -28.34 2.63
C VAL A 52 9.31 -28.23 1.13
N ARG A 53 8.20 -28.00 0.44
CA ARG A 53 8.16 -27.50 -0.93
C ARG A 53 7.39 -26.19 -0.95
N ALA A 54 8.14 -25.10 -1.08
CA ALA A 54 7.62 -23.75 -1.04
C ALA A 54 7.35 -23.19 -2.44
N CYS A 55 6.34 -22.33 -2.56
CA CYS A 55 6.19 -21.48 -3.73
C CYS A 55 5.99 -20.00 -3.38
N ILE A 56 6.45 -19.13 -4.28
CA ILE A 56 6.36 -17.68 -4.18
C ILE A 56 5.63 -17.16 -5.42
N VAL A 57 4.66 -16.26 -5.23
CA VAL A 57 3.94 -15.60 -6.32
C VAL A 57 3.85 -14.09 -6.08
N THR A 58 4.08 -13.30 -7.13
CA THR A 58 3.87 -11.84 -7.12
C THR A 58 2.70 -11.45 -8.00
N CYS A 59 1.74 -10.70 -7.46
CA CYS A 59 0.51 -10.30 -8.15
C CYS A 59 0.27 -8.77 -8.11
N GLY A 60 -0.49 -8.27 -9.09
CA GLY A 60 -0.90 -6.87 -9.20
C GLY A 60 0.18 -5.95 -9.77
N GLY A 61 0.08 -4.65 -9.46
CA GLY A 61 1.04 -3.64 -9.93
C GLY A 61 2.42 -3.76 -9.27
N LEU A 62 3.45 -3.29 -9.96
CA LEU A 62 4.82 -3.22 -9.43
C LEU A 62 4.91 -2.30 -8.20
N CYS A 63 5.87 -2.59 -7.34
CA CYS A 63 6.21 -1.85 -6.13
C CYS A 63 7.72 -2.03 -5.89
N PRO A 64 8.46 -0.98 -5.50
CA PRO A 64 9.83 -1.14 -5.04
C PRO A 64 9.92 -2.17 -3.90
N GLY A 65 10.93 -3.03 -3.93
CA GLY A 65 11.15 -4.06 -2.90
C GLY A 65 10.55 -5.44 -3.18
N LEU A 66 9.78 -5.63 -4.26
CA LEU A 66 9.27 -6.95 -4.67
C LEU A 66 10.39 -8.01 -4.78
N ASN A 67 11.47 -7.69 -5.50
CA ASN A 67 12.62 -8.58 -5.62
C ASN A 67 13.35 -8.80 -4.28
N THR A 68 13.38 -7.80 -3.40
CA THR A 68 13.94 -7.94 -2.05
C THR A 68 13.13 -8.96 -1.25
N VAL A 69 11.80 -8.87 -1.25
CA VAL A 69 10.94 -9.86 -0.56
C VAL A 69 11.17 -11.27 -1.12
N ILE A 70 11.21 -11.44 -2.44
CA ILE A 70 11.48 -12.75 -3.07
C ILE A 70 12.84 -13.31 -2.60
N ARG A 71 13.91 -12.49 -2.69
CA ARG A 71 15.25 -12.88 -2.27
C ARG A 71 15.26 -13.31 -0.81
N GLU A 72 14.68 -12.51 0.07
CA GLU A 72 14.76 -12.75 1.51
C GLU A 72 13.92 -13.96 1.94
N ILE A 73 12.81 -14.27 1.24
CA ILE A 73 12.09 -15.54 1.47
C ILE A 73 12.99 -16.72 1.10
N VAL A 74 13.59 -16.71 -0.10
CA VAL A 74 14.46 -17.79 -0.60
C VAL A 74 15.68 -17.98 0.31
N HIS A 75 16.35 -16.89 0.67
CA HIS A 75 17.54 -16.91 1.53
C HIS A 75 17.19 -17.37 2.95
N SER A 76 16.05 -16.96 3.50
CA SER A 76 15.63 -17.39 4.84
C SER A 76 15.29 -18.89 4.86
N LEU A 77 14.56 -19.37 3.85
CA LEU A 77 14.24 -20.79 3.70
C LEU A 77 15.52 -21.62 3.58
N ASP A 78 16.46 -21.23 2.73
CA ASP A 78 17.71 -21.98 2.50
C ASP A 78 18.67 -21.87 3.70
N TYR A 79 19.10 -20.66 4.06
CA TYR A 79 20.18 -20.47 5.03
C TYR A 79 19.75 -20.62 6.49
N MET A 80 18.49 -20.31 6.83
CA MET A 80 18.03 -20.43 8.23
C MET A 80 17.36 -21.77 8.52
N TYR A 81 16.73 -22.37 7.50
CA TYR A 81 15.89 -23.56 7.66
C TYR A 81 16.34 -24.77 6.83
N GLY A 82 17.33 -24.65 5.95
CA GLY A 82 17.81 -25.76 5.13
C GLY A 82 16.84 -26.20 4.02
N VAL A 83 15.82 -25.39 3.70
CA VAL A 83 14.82 -25.69 2.68
C VAL A 83 15.36 -25.33 1.31
N ASN A 84 15.52 -26.32 0.43
CA ASN A 84 16.08 -26.14 -0.91
C ASN A 84 15.06 -26.27 -2.06
N GLN A 85 13.81 -26.64 -1.77
CA GLN A 85 12.76 -26.79 -2.79
C GLN A 85 11.86 -25.54 -2.83
N VAL A 86 12.32 -24.48 -3.50
CA VAL A 86 11.56 -23.24 -3.65
C VAL A 86 11.24 -22.96 -5.13
N LEU A 87 9.96 -22.74 -5.42
CA LEU A 87 9.45 -22.45 -6.76
C LEU A 87 8.89 -21.03 -6.85
N GLY A 88 9.21 -20.33 -7.93
CA GLY A 88 8.54 -19.10 -8.34
C GLY A 88 7.41 -19.41 -9.32
N ILE A 89 6.22 -18.89 -9.04
CA ILE A 89 5.06 -18.96 -9.95
C ILE A 89 5.11 -17.75 -10.90
N ASP A 90 5.22 -18.02 -12.20
CA ASP A 90 5.39 -16.99 -13.22
C ASP A 90 4.07 -16.28 -13.56
N GLY A 91 4.08 -14.95 -13.60
CA GLY A 91 2.96 -14.16 -14.11
C GLY A 91 1.73 -14.12 -13.19
N GLY A 92 1.92 -14.08 -11.87
CA GLY A 92 0.83 -13.93 -10.90
C GLY A 92 -0.05 -15.17 -10.76
N TYR A 93 -1.32 -15.00 -10.38
CA TYR A 93 -2.22 -16.14 -10.13
C TYR A 93 -2.45 -17.04 -11.34
N ARG A 94 -2.38 -16.47 -12.57
CA ARG A 94 -2.49 -17.25 -13.81
C ARG A 94 -1.37 -18.27 -13.97
N GLY A 95 -0.22 -18.02 -13.35
CA GLY A 95 0.93 -18.93 -13.36
C GLY A 95 0.61 -20.31 -12.82
N PHE A 96 -0.30 -20.41 -11.84
CA PHE A 96 -0.73 -21.69 -11.27
C PHE A 96 -1.41 -22.60 -12.30
N TYR A 97 -2.02 -22.04 -13.34
CA TYR A 97 -2.72 -22.82 -14.39
C TYR A 97 -1.74 -23.45 -15.38
N SER A 98 -0.57 -22.83 -15.52
CA SER A 98 0.48 -23.31 -16.40
C SER A 98 1.44 -24.21 -15.63
N LYS A 99 2.20 -25.05 -16.35
CA LYS A 99 3.31 -25.82 -15.73
C LYS A 99 4.56 -24.97 -15.51
N ASN A 100 4.59 -23.72 -15.98
CA ASN A 100 5.78 -22.86 -15.94
C ASN A 100 6.06 -22.38 -14.52
N THR A 101 7.20 -22.80 -13.98
CA THR A 101 7.72 -22.37 -12.69
C THR A 101 9.21 -22.13 -12.79
N ILE A 102 9.71 -21.19 -11.99
CA ILE A 102 11.12 -20.86 -11.92
C ILE A 102 11.70 -21.50 -10.66
N THR A 103 12.74 -22.32 -10.77
CA THR A 103 13.44 -22.81 -9.58
C THR A 103 14.20 -21.66 -8.93
N LEU A 104 13.92 -21.37 -7.66
CA LEU A 104 14.54 -20.30 -6.91
C LEU A 104 15.58 -20.88 -5.96
N THR A 105 16.82 -20.40 -6.08
CA THR A 105 17.93 -20.72 -5.18
C THR A 105 18.61 -19.42 -4.76
N PRO A 106 19.38 -19.39 -3.66
CA PRO A 106 20.12 -18.19 -3.27
C PRO A 106 21.03 -17.66 -4.39
N LYS A 107 21.57 -18.55 -5.23
CA LYS A 107 22.35 -18.18 -6.41
C LYS A 107 21.50 -17.43 -7.45
N VAL A 108 20.29 -17.91 -7.75
CA VAL A 108 19.36 -17.26 -8.68
C VAL A 108 18.90 -15.89 -8.15
N THR A 109 18.72 -15.76 -6.82
CA THR A 109 18.20 -14.55 -6.19
C THR A 109 19.28 -13.59 -5.66
N ASN A 110 20.56 -13.87 -5.85
CA ASN A 110 21.65 -13.18 -5.15
C ASN A 110 21.57 -11.64 -5.26
N ASP A 111 21.37 -11.13 -6.48
CA ASP A 111 21.45 -9.70 -6.80
C ASP A 111 20.12 -9.07 -7.20
N ILE A 112 19.00 -9.80 -7.12
CA ILE A 112 17.72 -9.30 -7.63
C ILE A 112 17.19 -8.09 -6.85
N HIS A 113 17.55 -7.96 -5.57
CA HIS A 113 17.23 -6.82 -4.70
C HIS A 113 17.76 -5.47 -5.22
N LYS A 114 18.80 -5.49 -6.08
CA LYS A 114 19.37 -4.30 -6.71
C LYS A 114 18.54 -3.80 -7.91
N ARG A 115 17.49 -4.54 -8.30
CA ARG A 115 16.65 -4.27 -9.46
C ARG A 115 15.22 -4.01 -9.01
N GLY A 116 14.58 -3.03 -9.64
CA GLY A 116 13.14 -2.85 -9.50
C GLY A 116 12.34 -3.94 -10.22
N GLY A 117 11.01 -3.89 -10.07
CA GLY A 117 10.11 -4.88 -10.64
C GLY A 117 10.14 -6.23 -9.90
N THR A 118 9.82 -7.31 -10.60
CA THR A 118 9.81 -8.69 -10.08
C THR A 118 10.40 -9.66 -11.11
N ILE A 119 11.28 -10.57 -10.67
CA ILE A 119 11.82 -11.63 -11.53
C ILE A 119 10.79 -12.71 -11.90
N LEU A 120 9.66 -12.78 -11.19
CA LEU A 120 8.60 -13.76 -11.41
C LEU A 120 7.54 -13.27 -12.40
N GLY A 121 7.66 -12.05 -12.91
CA GLY A 121 6.55 -11.39 -13.59
C GLY A 121 5.37 -11.14 -12.64
N THR A 122 4.35 -10.44 -13.13
CA THR A 122 3.12 -10.19 -12.36
C THR A 122 1.95 -10.00 -13.31
N SER A 123 0.73 -10.28 -12.84
CA SER A 123 -0.50 -10.04 -13.58
C SER A 123 -1.56 -9.39 -12.69
N ARG A 124 -2.51 -8.70 -13.34
CA ARG A 124 -3.82 -8.38 -12.75
C ARG A 124 -4.82 -9.48 -13.13
N GLY A 125 -5.78 -9.73 -12.24
CA GLY A 125 -6.83 -10.74 -12.42
C GLY A 125 -6.31 -12.18 -12.47
N GLY A 126 -7.16 -13.06 -13.01
CA GLY A 126 -6.83 -14.47 -13.19
C GLY A 126 -6.73 -15.26 -11.89
N HIS A 127 -7.61 -14.95 -10.93
CA HIS A 127 -7.78 -15.75 -9.72
C HIS A 127 -8.86 -16.82 -9.98
N ASP A 128 -8.51 -18.08 -9.76
CA ASP A 128 -9.44 -19.22 -9.81
C ASP A 128 -9.02 -20.15 -8.68
N THR A 129 -9.77 -20.10 -7.58
CA THR A 129 -9.40 -20.79 -6.34
C THR A 129 -9.20 -22.28 -6.56
N MET A 130 -10.08 -22.93 -7.33
CA MET A 130 -10.01 -24.37 -7.55
C MET A 130 -8.73 -24.74 -8.29
N LYS A 131 -8.45 -24.08 -9.43
CA LYS A 131 -7.23 -24.36 -10.19
C LYS A 131 -5.95 -24.05 -9.42
N ILE A 132 -5.96 -23.00 -8.60
CA ILE A 132 -4.80 -22.65 -7.78
C ILE A 132 -4.55 -23.74 -6.73
N VAL A 133 -5.59 -24.18 -6.01
CA VAL A 133 -5.45 -25.20 -4.97
C VAL A 133 -5.16 -26.59 -5.56
N ASP A 134 -5.73 -26.91 -6.73
CA ASP A 134 -5.39 -28.12 -7.49
C ASP A 134 -3.90 -28.11 -7.85
N SER A 135 -3.38 -27.00 -8.37
CA SER A 135 -1.96 -26.84 -8.71
C SER A 135 -1.04 -26.94 -7.49
N ILE A 136 -1.45 -26.38 -6.35
CA ILE A 136 -0.73 -26.52 -5.07
C ILE A 136 -0.64 -27.99 -4.66
N GLN A 137 -1.77 -28.70 -4.73
CA GLN A 137 -1.88 -30.11 -4.36
C GLN A 137 -1.09 -31.02 -5.32
N ASP A 138 -1.28 -30.87 -6.62
CA ASP A 138 -0.63 -31.67 -7.67
C ASP A 138 0.90 -31.54 -7.64
N ARG A 139 1.40 -30.36 -7.24
CA ARG A 139 2.83 -30.10 -7.07
C ARG A 139 3.34 -30.47 -5.68
N GLY A 140 2.49 -30.91 -4.75
CA GLY A 140 2.90 -31.19 -3.37
C GLY A 140 3.49 -29.97 -2.66
N ILE A 141 3.02 -28.76 -3.01
CA ILE A 141 3.44 -27.52 -2.36
C ILE A 141 2.78 -27.46 -0.98
N ASN A 142 3.58 -27.26 0.07
CA ASN A 142 3.10 -27.16 1.45
C ASN A 142 3.39 -25.80 2.11
N GLN A 143 4.04 -24.88 1.40
CA GLN A 143 4.15 -23.47 1.81
C GLN A 143 3.94 -22.54 0.62
N VAL A 144 3.05 -21.55 0.77
CA VAL A 144 2.66 -20.62 -0.29
C VAL A 144 2.84 -19.19 0.22
N TYR A 145 3.73 -18.45 -0.41
CA TYR A 145 4.01 -17.03 -0.12
C TYR A 145 3.40 -16.15 -1.19
N ILE A 146 2.39 -15.37 -0.82
CA ILE A 146 1.58 -14.58 -1.75
C ILE A 146 1.87 -13.10 -1.54
N ILE A 147 2.59 -12.49 -2.49
CA ILE A 147 3.00 -11.09 -2.44
C ILE A 147 2.09 -10.26 -3.36
N GLY A 148 1.31 -9.34 -2.80
CA GLY A 148 0.39 -8.54 -3.61
C GLY A 148 -0.50 -7.59 -2.81
N GLY A 149 -1.25 -6.76 -3.53
CA GLY A 149 -2.14 -5.75 -2.92
C GLY A 149 -3.47 -6.33 -2.42
N ASP A 150 -4.44 -5.47 -2.11
CA ASP A 150 -5.75 -5.85 -1.54
C ASP A 150 -6.44 -7.01 -2.26
N GLY A 151 -6.65 -6.91 -3.58
CA GLY A 151 -7.26 -7.98 -4.37
C GLY A 151 -6.47 -9.30 -4.33
N THR A 152 -5.14 -9.23 -4.19
CA THR A 152 -4.31 -10.41 -4.02
C THR A 152 -4.52 -11.03 -2.64
N GLN A 153 -4.54 -10.23 -1.57
CA GLN A 153 -4.75 -10.72 -0.20
C GLN A 153 -6.17 -11.28 -0.01
N LYS A 154 -7.18 -10.71 -0.68
CA LYS A 154 -8.52 -11.30 -0.78
C LYS A 154 -8.47 -12.68 -1.44
N GLY A 155 -7.73 -12.82 -2.55
CA GLY A 155 -7.47 -14.12 -3.17
C GLY A 155 -6.77 -15.11 -2.24
N ALA A 156 -5.76 -14.65 -1.48
CA ALA A 156 -5.03 -15.46 -0.51
C ALA A 156 -5.95 -15.99 0.61
N ALA A 157 -6.87 -15.16 1.10
CA ALA A 157 -7.88 -15.58 2.08
C ALA A 157 -8.75 -16.73 1.55
N VAL A 158 -9.23 -16.62 0.31
CA VAL A 158 -10.07 -17.66 -0.30
C VAL A 158 -9.27 -18.94 -0.59
N ILE A 159 -8.01 -18.82 -1.00
CA ILE A 159 -7.09 -19.97 -1.16
C ILE A 159 -6.91 -20.69 0.18
N TYR A 160 -6.68 -19.94 1.26
CA TYR A 160 -6.53 -20.50 2.61
C TYR A 160 -7.80 -21.23 3.06
N GLU A 161 -8.98 -20.64 2.88
CA GLU A 161 -10.25 -21.28 3.25
C GLU A 161 -10.48 -22.58 2.47
N GLU A 162 -10.14 -22.62 1.18
CA GLU A 162 -10.26 -23.83 0.37
C GLU A 162 -9.25 -24.92 0.77
N ILE A 163 -8.00 -24.55 1.08
CA ILE A 163 -6.99 -25.45 1.65
C ILE A 163 -7.49 -26.06 2.96
N ARG A 164 -8.10 -25.24 3.84
CA ARG A 164 -8.70 -25.71 5.10
C ARG A 164 -9.86 -26.65 4.84
N ARG A 165 -10.75 -26.33 3.89
CA ARG A 165 -11.89 -27.16 3.50
C ARG A 165 -11.46 -28.54 2.99
N ARG A 166 -10.35 -28.60 2.24
CA ARG A 166 -9.76 -29.85 1.74
C ARG A 166 -8.86 -30.57 2.75
N ASN A 167 -8.66 -30.01 3.94
CA ASN A 167 -7.77 -30.53 4.98
C ASN A 167 -6.34 -30.78 4.47
N LEU A 168 -5.82 -29.88 3.64
CA LEU A 168 -4.46 -29.96 3.12
C LEU A 168 -3.47 -29.34 4.11
N THR A 169 -2.33 -29.99 4.31
CA THR A 169 -1.24 -29.48 5.15
C THR A 169 -0.41 -28.43 4.40
N VAL A 170 -0.98 -27.23 4.22
CA VAL A 170 -0.35 -26.13 3.48
C VAL A 170 -0.38 -24.83 4.31
N ALA A 171 0.78 -24.22 4.51
CA ALA A 171 0.88 -22.89 5.07
C ALA A 171 0.67 -21.81 4.00
N VAL A 172 -0.28 -20.91 4.22
CA VAL A 172 -0.55 -19.75 3.35
C VAL A 172 -0.14 -18.48 4.10
N ALA A 173 0.89 -17.81 3.59
CA ALA A 173 1.41 -16.56 4.14
C ALA A 173 1.30 -15.43 3.11
N GLY A 174 0.61 -14.36 3.46
CA GLY A 174 0.50 -13.16 2.65
C GLY A 174 1.54 -12.10 3.02
N ILE A 175 2.13 -11.46 2.02
CA ILE A 175 2.97 -10.28 2.20
C ILE A 175 2.28 -9.11 1.48
N PRO A 176 1.63 -8.20 2.22
CA PRO A 176 0.76 -7.21 1.62
C PRO A 176 1.58 -6.09 0.96
N LYS A 177 1.31 -5.84 -0.32
CA LYS A 177 2.08 -4.95 -1.21
C LYS A 177 1.19 -3.83 -1.75
N THR A 178 1.42 -2.63 -1.27
CA THR A 178 0.88 -1.37 -1.80
C THR A 178 1.95 -0.30 -1.68
N ILE A 179 2.03 0.63 -2.63
CA ILE A 179 2.80 1.86 -2.42
C ILE A 179 1.94 2.94 -1.77
N ASP A 180 0.61 2.80 -1.79
CA ASP A 180 -0.31 3.87 -1.37
C ASP A 180 -0.46 3.94 0.16
N ASN A 181 0.21 3.05 0.91
CA ASN A 181 0.16 2.95 2.36
C ASN A 181 -1.26 2.83 2.95
N ASP A 182 -2.16 2.18 2.22
CA ASP A 182 -3.59 2.10 2.48
C ASP A 182 -4.03 0.78 3.15
N ILE A 183 -3.09 -0.05 3.61
CA ILE A 183 -3.40 -1.33 4.28
C ILE A 183 -3.80 -1.06 5.74
N PRO A 184 -4.96 -1.56 6.22
CA PRO A 184 -5.36 -1.40 7.60
C PRO A 184 -4.46 -2.20 8.54
N VAL A 185 -4.52 -1.88 9.84
CA VAL A 185 -3.75 -2.52 10.92
C VAL A 185 -2.25 -2.20 10.90
N ILE A 186 -1.60 -2.23 9.73
CA ILE A 186 -0.15 -2.05 9.63
C ILE A 186 0.22 -0.57 9.69
N ASP A 187 1.33 -0.26 10.35
CA ASP A 187 1.87 1.10 10.45
C ASP A 187 2.31 1.62 9.08
N ARG A 188 2.87 0.72 8.26
CA ARG A 188 3.39 1.03 6.93
C ARG A 188 3.49 -0.18 6.01
N SER A 189 3.36 0.06 4.71
CA SER A 189 3.61 -0.86 3.60
C SER A 189 5.00 -0.68 2.97
N PHE A 190 5.60 -1.77 2.48
CA PHE A 190 6.90 -1.69 1.84
C PHE A 190 6.82 -1.04 0.46
N GLY A 191 7.85 -0.27 0.11
CA GLY A 191 7.93 0.54 -1.11
C GLY A 191 7.32 1.93 -0.95
N PHE A 192 6.68 2.25 0.19
CA PHE A 192 6.11 3.57 0.45
C PHE A 192 7.16 4.66 0.59
N ASP A 193 8.22 4.49 1.40
CA ASP A 193 9.26 5.53 1.53
C ASP A 193 9.96 5.74 0.20
N THR A 194 10.28 4.65 -0.50
CA THR A 194 10.89 4.74 -1.82
C THR A 194 9.98 5.53 -2.76
N ALA A 195 8.67 5.29 -2.73
CA ALA A 195 7.72 6.04 -3.55
C ALA A 195 7.65 7.53 -3.17
N VAL A 196 7.71 7.86 -1.87
CA VAL A 196 7.75 9.24 -1.37
C VAL A 196 9.05 9.94 -1.79
N GLU A 197 10.19 9.25 -1.72
CA GLU A 197 11.50 9.77 -2.15
C GLU A 197 11.52 10.08 -3.66
N GLU A 198 10.99 9.19 -4.50
CA GLU A 198 10.85 9.46 -5.94
C GLU A 198 9.86 10.57 -6.26
N ALA A 199 8.74 10.61 -5.54
CA ALA A 199 7.76 11.68 -5.68
C ALA A 199 8.40 13.04 -5.34
N GLN A 200 9.21 13.11 -4.28
CA GLN A 200 9.98 14.31 -3.93
C GLN A 200 10.94 14.72 -5.06
N ARG A 201 11.64 13.77 -5.70
CA ARG A 201 12.50 14.10 -6.86
C ARG A 201 11.73 14.75 -8.01
N ALA A 202 10.53 14.28 -8.29
CA ALA A 202 9.66 14.89 -9.31
C ALA A 202 9.15 16.27 -8.89
N ILE A 203 8.81 16.46 -7.61
CA ILE A 203 8.42 17.76 -7.05
C ILE A 203 9.57 18.76 -7.17
N ASN A 204 10.79 18.38 -6.80
CA ASN A 204 11.95 19.27 -6.88
C ASN A 204 12.21 19.72 -8.32
N ALA A 205 12.06 18.82 -9.30
CA ALA A 205 12.16 19.18 -10.72
C ALA A 205 11.06 20.16 -11.15
N ALA A 206 9.82 19.94 -10.71
CA ALA A 206 8.71 20.86 -10.99
C ALA A 206 8.91 22.23 -10.33
N HIS A 207 9.49 22.28 -9.13
CA HIS A 207 9.78 23.51 -8.43
C HIS A 207 10.82 24.34 -9.17
N VAL A 208 11.95 23.74 -9.57
CA VAL A 208 12.98 24.42 -10.37
C VAL A 208 12.42 24.97 -11.68
N GLU A 209 11.60 24.18 -12.38
CA GLU A 209 10.94 24.62 -13.62
C GLU A 209 9.95 25.77 -13.38
N ALA A 210 9.20 25.74 -12.27
CA ALA A 210 8.23 26.78 -11.93
C ALA A 210 8.93 28.09 -11.55
N GLU A 211 10.00 28.04 -10.74
CA GLU A 211 10.77 29.21 -10.33
C GLU A 211 11.53 29.86 -11.50
N SER A 212 11.93 29.05 -12.50
CA SER A 212 12.70 29.52 -13.66
C SER A 212 11.87 30.27 -14.71
N ALA A 213 10.54 30.38 -14.54
CA ALA A 213 9.64 31.00 -15.50
C ALA A 213 8.73 32.05 -14.85
N GLU A 214 8.44 33.13 -15.57
CA GLU A 214 7.46 34.14 -15.11
C GLU A 214 6.08 33.50 -14.95
N ASN A 215 5.48 33.67 -13.77
CA ASN A 215 4.23 33.03 -13.38
C ASN A 215 4.25 31.51 -13.66
N GLY A 216 5.37 30.86 -13.35
CA GLY A 216 5.58 29.45 -13.60
C GLY A 216 4.72 28.56 -12.71
N ILE A 217 4.12 27.52 -13.28
CA ILE A 217 3.33 26.52 -12.56
C ILE A 217 3.90 25.13 -12.84
N GLY A 218 4.36 24.46 -11.79
CA GLY A 218 4.75 23.06 -11.81
C GLY A 218 3.61 22.17 -11.32
N VAL A 219 3.02 21.35 -12.21
CA VAL A 219 1.98 20.38 -11.85
C VAL A 219 2.60 18.98 -11.78
N VAL A 220 2.49 18.31 -10.65
CA VAL A 220 3.01 16.94 -10.45
C VAL A 220 1.85 16.00 -10.12
N LYS A 221 1.59 15.04 -11.00
CA LYS A 221 0.63 13.96 -10.71
C LYS A 221 1.33 12.84 -9.93
N LEU A 222 0.83 12.50 -8.76
CA LEU A 222 1.35 11.39 -7.95
C LEU A 222 0.38 10.22 -7.88
N MET A 223 0.91 9.07 -7.47
CA MET A 223 0.10 7.89 -7.18
C MET A 223 -0.78 8.14 -5.94
N GLY A 224 -1.92 7.45 -5.88
CA GLY A 224 -2.94 7.69 -4.86
C GLY A 224 -4.34 7.53 -5.43
N ARG A 225 -4.71 6.28 -5.78
CA ARG A 225 -5.98 5.95 -6.43
C ARG A 225 -7.19 6.24 -5.54
N TYR A 226 -7.10 5.80 -4.29
CA TYR A 226 -8.17 5.91 -3.29
C TYR A 226 -7.73 6.64 -2.03
N SER A 227 -6.42 6.81 -1.85
CA SER A 227 -5.83 7.49 -0.72
C SER A 227 -4.69 8.43 -1.12
N GLY A 228 -4.56 9.54 -0.42
CA GLY A 228 -3.59 10.60 -0.69
C GLY A 228 -2.25 10.50 0.02
N PHE A 229 -1.88 9.36 0.61
CA PHE A 229 -0.72 9.28 1.50
C PHE A 229 0.60 9.65 0.83
N ILE A 230 0.87 9.17 -0.39
CA ILE A 230 2.10 9.54 -1.12
C ILE A 230 2.13 11.05 -1.36
N ALA A 231 1.04 11.63 -1.86
CA ALA A 231 0.95 13.07 -2.13
C ALA A 231 1.14 13.90 -0.85
N MET A 232 0.50 13.50 0.26
CA MET A 232 0.63 14.18 1.55
C MET A 232 2.06 14.10 2.09
N TYR A 233 2.67 12.91 2.10
CA TYR A 233 4.03 12.73 2.64
C TYR A 233 5.09 13.38 1.75
N ALA A 234 4.97 13.28 0.41
CA ALA A 234 5.90 13.92 -0.52
C ALA A 234 5.83 15.46 -0.42
N THR A 235 4.63 16.01 -0.25
CA THR A 235 4.42 17.44 0.02
C THR A 235 5.11 17.89 1.30
N LEU A 236 4.88 17.16 2.40
CA LEU A 236 5.51 17.45 3.69
C LEU A 236 7.04 17.30 3.65
N ALA A 237 7.55 16.34 2.88
CA ALA A 237 8.98 16.07 2.75
C ALA A 237 9.71 17.10 1.88
N SER A 238 9.12 17.53 0.76
CA SER A 238 9.70 18.55 -0.13
C SER A 238 9.67 19.94 0.50
N ARG A 239 8.53 20.35 1.08
CA ARG A 239 8.26 21.72 1.54
C ARG A 239 8.22 22.80 0.44
N ASP A 240 8.33 22.42 -0.84
CA ASP A 240 8.26 23.34 -1.99
C ASP A 240 6.87 23.36 -2.65
N VAL A 241 5.93 22.57 -2.12
CA VAL A 241 4.57 22.44 -2.67
C VAL A 241 3.67 23.52 -2.08
N ASP A 242 3.01 24.29 -2.95
CA ASP A 242 2.03 25.30 -2.56
C ASP A 242 0.62 24.72 -2.38
N CYS A 243 0.29 23.69 -3.15
CA CYS A 243 -1.02 23.07 -3.09
C CYS A 243 -0.93 21.55 -3.31
N CYS A 244 -1.53 20.79 -2.41
CA CYS A 244 -1.68 19.34 -2.50
C CYS A 244 -3.16 18.97 -2.54
N LEU A 245 -3.56 18.29 -3.61
CA LEU A 245 -4.92 17.79 -3.84
C LEU A 245 -4.94 16.26 -3.73
N ILE A 246 -5.80 15.74 -2.86
CA ILE A 246 -5.93 14.32 -2.56
C ILE A 246 -7.37 13.83 -2.74
N PRO A 247 -7.63 12.52 -2.96
CA PRO A 247 -8.98 11.99 -3.11
C PRO A 247 -9.90 12.28 -1.92
N GLU A 248 -9.35 12.36 -0.71
CA GLU A 248 -10.10 12.57 0.53
C GLU A 248 -10.48 14.02 0.80
N SER A 249 -9.91 14.98 0.07
CA SER A 249 -10.16 16.42 0.27
C SER A 249 -10.85 17.00 -0.97
N PRO A 250 -12.19 17.12 -0.96
CA PRO A 250 -12.93 17.74 -2.05
C PRO A 250 -12.49 19.19 -2.29
N PHE A 251 -12.51 19.60 -3.55
CA PHE A 251 -12.19 20.95 -3.97
C PHE A 251 -13.07 21.37 -5.14
N TYR A 252 -13.09 22.67 -5.44
CA TYR A 252 -13.76 23.24 -6.60
C TYR A 252 -12.84 24.25 -7.28
N LEU A 253 -13.03 24.44 -8.59
CA LEU A 253 -12.10 25.22 -9.42
C LEU A 253 -12.35 26.73 -9.35
N GLU A 254 -13.61 27.14 -9.59
CA GLU A 254 -14.02 28.53 -9.80
C GLU A 254 -14.86 29.08 -8.64
N GLY A 255 -14.83 30.41 -8.45
CA GLY A 255 -15.59 31.10 -7.40
C GLY A 255 -14.76 31.45 -6.16
N GLU A 256 -15.39 32.16 -5.23
CA GLU A 256 -14.74 32.57 -3.97
C GLU A 256 -14.29 31.35 -3.17
N GLY A 257 -13.03 31.31 -2.74
CA GLY A 257 -12.40 30.18 -2.05
C GLY A 257 -11.97 29.03 -2.97
N GLY A 258 -12.20 29.14 -4.28
CA GLY A 258 -11.84 28.10 -5.26
C GLY A 258 -10.35 28.02 -5.55
N LEU A 259 -9.94 26.90 -6.16
CA LEU A 259 -8.55 26.63 -6.50
C LEU A 259 -7.95 27.75 -7.35
N PHE A 260 -8.62 28.22 -8.39
CA PHE A 260 -8.06 29.24 -9.28
C PHE A 260 -7.82 30.59 -8.60
N GLN A 261 -8.71 31.00 -7.69
CA GLN A 261 -8.51 32.22 -6.91
C GLN A 261 -7.26 32.09 -6.02
N TYR A 262 -7.05 30.92 -5.41
CA TYR A 262 -5.84 30.66 -4.64
C TYR A 262 -4.58 30.68 -5.51
N MET A 263 -4.62 30.08 -6.70
CA MET A 263 -3.50 30.08 -7.64
C MET A 263 -3.13 31.51 -8.08
N GLU A 264 -4.12 32.34 -8.45
CA GLU A 264 -3.87 33.75 -8.79
C GLU A 264 -3.20 34.51 -7.66
N LYS A 265 -3.62 34.28 -6.41
CA LYS A 265 -3.00 34.89 -5.23
C LYS A 265 -1.55 34.45 -5.08
N ARG A 266 -1.27 33.14 -5.14
CA ARG A 266 0.11 32.61 -5.02
C ARG A 266 1.03 33.15 -6.09
N LEU A 267 0.59 33.21 -7.34
CA LEU A 267 1.39 33.78 -8.42
C LEU A 267 1.68 35.27 -8.22
N LYS A 268 0.72 36.07 -7.73
CA LYS A 268 0.96 37.49 -7.42
C LYS A 268 1.94 37.69 -6.27
N GLU A 269 1.93 36.80 -5.28
CA GLU A 269 2.79 36.88 -4.09
C GLU A 269 4.20 36.36 -4.35
N ASN A 270 4.34 35.25 -5.09
CA ASN A 270 5.59 34.49 -5.19
C ASN A 270 6.17 34.39 -6.62
N GLY A 271 5.40 34.75 -7.65
CA GLY A 271 5.81 34.62 -9.05
C GLY A 271 5.82 33.19 -9.61
N HIS A 272 5.59 32.17 -8.79
CA HIS A 272 5.51 30.77 -9.20
C HIS A 272 4.61 29.95 -8.26
N MET A 273 4.28 28.72 -8.67
CA MET A 273 3.49 27.78 -7.87
C MET A 273 3.80 26.30 -8.21
N VAL A 274 3.85 25.44 -7.21
CA VAL A 274 3.89 23.97 -7.35
C VAL A 274 2.59 23.35 -6.84
N LEU A 275 1.93 22.61 -7.73
CA LEU A 275 0.69 21.87 -7.47
C LEU A 275 0.97 20.36 -7.53
N VAL A 276 0.76 19.66 -6.42
CA VAL A 276 0.73 18.20 -6.36
C VAL A 276 -0.72 17.72 -6.42
N ILE A 277 -1.00 16.75 -7.28
CA ILE A 277 -2.32 16.14 -7.40
C ILE A 277 -2.21 14.62 -7.43
N ALA A 278 -2.87 13.93 -6.49
CA ALA A 278 -2.98 12.48 -6.51
C ALA A 278 -3.94 12.04 -7.63
N GLU A 279 -3.65 10.91 -8.29
CA GLU A 279 -4.44 10.43 -9.45
C GLU A 279 -5.94 10.27 -9.17
N GLY A 280 -6.33 9.96 -7.93
CA GLY A 280 -7.73 9.84 -7.53
C GLY A 280 -8.44 11.15 -7.16
N ALA A 281 -7.70 12.26 -7.02
CA ALA A 281 -8.30 13.55 -6.72
C ALA A 281 -9.13 14.06 -7.92
N GLY A 282 -10.22 14.80 -7.67
CA GLY A 282 -10.97 15.49 -8.73
C GLY A 282 -11.68 14.60 -9.77
N GLN A 283 -11.70 13.28 -9.59
CA GLN A 283 -12.32 12.35 -10.56
C GLN A 283 -13.81 12.63 -10.77
N GLU A 284 -14.52 13.13 -9.77
CA GLU A 284 -15.92 13.54 -9.87
C GLU A 284 -16.11 14.79 -10.74
N LEU A 285 -15.24 15.79 -10.58
CA LEU A 285 -15.24 17.01 -11.38
C LEU A 285 -14.98 16.68 -12.85
N LEU A 286 -13.97 15.85 -13.09
CA LEU A 286 -13.59 15.41 -14.42
C LEU A 286 -14.74 14.60 -15.07
N ALA A 287 -15.37 13.69 -14.32
CA ALA A 287 -16.50 12.90 -14.82
C ALA A 287 -17.73 13.76 -15.16
N ALA A 288 -18.00 14.82 -14.41
CA ALA A 288 -19.11 15.73 -14.67
C ALA A 288 -18.96 16.50 -16.01
N GLU A 289 -17.71 16.69 -16.47
CA GLU A 289 -17.41 17.42 -17.71
C GLU A 289 -17.41 16.52 -18.95
N ILE A 290 -17.06 15.24 -18.78
CA ILE A 290 -16.95 14.28 -19.89
C ILE A 290 -18.23 13.47 -20.00
N GLN A 291 -19.13 13.93 -20.88
CA GLN A 291 -20.45 13.32 -21.17
C GLN A 291 -20.41 11.85 -21.65
N ASN A 292 -19.23 11.29 -21.95
CA ASN A 292 -19.03 9.91 -22.41
C ASN A 292 -17.91 9.19 -21.64
N SER A 293 -17.84 9.37 -20.31
CA SER A 293 -16.89 8.63 -19.49
C SER A 293 -17.23 7.13 -19.51
N LYS A 294 -16.52 6.36 -20.35
CA LYS A 294 -16.65 4.90 -20.36
C LYS A 294 -16.20 4.39 -18.99
N ASN A 295 -17.09 3.67 -18.29
CA ASN A 295 -16.77 2.95 -17.05
C ASN A 295 -15.93 1.70 -17.37
N GLU A 296 -14.73 1.91 -17.91
CA GLU A 296 -13.81 0.82 -18.20
C GLU A 296 -13.18 0.31 -16.91
N GLN A 297 -13.04 -1.01 -16.81
CA GLN A 297 -12.43 -1.70 -15.68
C GLN A 297 -11.18 -2.46 -16.13
N ASP A 298 -10.19 -2.57 -15.24
CA ASP A 298 -9.05 -3.45 -15.48
C ASP A 298 -9.43 -4.94 -15.33
N ALA A 299 -8.52 -5.85 -15.67
CA ALA A 299 -8.73 -7.30 -15.57
C ALA A 299 -8.97 -7.81 -14.12
N SER A 300 -8.75 -6.95 -13.12
CA SER A 300 -9.05 -7.20 -11.71
C SER A 300 -10.38 -6.59 -11.25
N GLY A 301 -11.15 -5.96 -12.15
CA GLY A 301 -12.43 -5.32 -11.87
C GLY A 301 -12.32 -3.90 -11.30
N ASN A 302 -11.12 -3.29 -11.27
CA ASN A 302 -10.97 -1.92 -10.76
C ASN A 302 -11.32 -0.91 -11.85
N LYS A 303 -12.07 0.14 -11.50
CA LYS A 303 -12.34 1.28 -12.40
C LYS A 303 -11.03 1.91 -12.88
N LEU A 304 -10.91 2.15 -14.18
CA LEU A 304 -9.81 2.93 -14.76
C LEU A 304 -10.06 4.41 -14.47
N LEU A 305 -9.06 5.05 -13.86
CA LEU A 305 -9.09 6.48 -13.60
C LEU A 305 -8.70 7.25 -14.86
N GLN A 306 -9.30 8.43 -15.02
CA GLN A 306 -8.92 9.35 -16.09
C GLN A 306 -7.72 10.19 -15.63
N ASP A 307 -6.95 10.72 -16.59
CA ASP A 307 -5.76 11.52 -16.27
C ASP A 307 -6.14 12.91 -15.74
N VAL A 308 -6.24 13.01 -14.41
CA VAL A 308 -6.52 14.25 -13.71
C VAL A 308 -5.40 15.29 -13.90
N GLY A 309 -4.16 14.87 -14.10
CA GLY A 309 -3.02 15.76 -14.26
C GLY A 309 -3.09 16.56 -15.56
N LEU A 310 -3.42 15.88 -16.66
CA LEU A 310 -3.68 16.55 -17.93
C LEU A 310 -4.93 17.43 -17.88
N TRP A 311 -6.01 16.92 -17.28
CA TRP A 311 -7.27 17.66 -17.14
C TRP A 311 -7.06 18.97 -16.36
N ILE A 312 -6.46 18.91 -15.17
CA ILE A 312 -6.26 20.11 -14.35
C ILE A 312 -5.31 21.09 -15.04
N SER A 313 -4.27 20.59 -15.72
CA SER A 313 -3.34 21.43 -16.48
C SER A 313 -4.04 22.20 -17.60
N GLN A 314 -4.98 21.56 -18.32
CA GLN A 314 -5.76 22.24 -19.35
C GLN A 314 -6.69 23.30 -18.73
N ARG A 315 -7.39 22.95 -17.64
CA ARG A 315 -8.29 23.87 -16.95
C ARG A 315 -7.58 25.10 -16.39
N ILE A 316 -6.37 24.93 -15.86
CA ILE A 316 -5.51 26.04 -15.42
C ILE A 316 -5.17 26.95 -16.62
N LYS A 317 -4.71 26.39 -17.74
CA LYS A 317 -4.40 27.18 -18.95
C LYS A 317 -5.61 27.97 -19.44
N ASP A 318 -6.78 27.33 -19.50
CA ASP A 318 -8.02 27.97 -19.94
C ASP A 318 -8.45 29.12 -19.02
N HIS A 319 -8.26 28.98 -17.70
CA HIS A 319 -8.54 30.04 -16.73
C HIS A 319 -7.63 31.24 -16.92
N PHE A 320 -6.31 31.03 -16.96
CA PHE A 320 -5.35 32.13 -17.06
C PHE A 320 -5.36 32.80 -18.45
N ALA A 321 -5.72 32.08 -19.51
CA ALA A 321 -5.95 32.69 -20.83
C ALA A 321 -7.06 33.76 -20.81
N LYS A 322 -8.09 33.60 -19.97
CA LYS A 322 -9.16 34.60 -19.82
C LYS A 322 -8.69 35.85 -19.07
N LEU A 323 -7.70 35.74 -18.20
CA LEU A 323 -7.25 36.84 -17.34
C LEU A 323 -6.39 37.89 -18.07
N SER A 324 -5.87 37.58 -19.27
CA SER A 324 -5.09 38.45 -20.20
C SER A 324 -3.83 39.16 -19.65
N LYS A 325 -3.78 39.50 -18.36
CA LYS A 325 -2.73 40.27 -17.67
C LYS A 325 -1.78 39.41 -16.85
N MET A 326 -1.96 38.09 -16.88
CA MET A 326 -1.16 37.13 -16.11
C MET A 326 -0.85 35.91 -16.98
N PRO A 327 0.05 36.06 -17.98
CA PRO A 327 0.51 34.91 -18.76
C PRO A 327 1.22 33.94 -17.82
N ILE A 328 1.02 32.63 -18.04
CA ILE A 328 1.61 31.57 -17.23
C ILE A 328 2.49 30.65 -18.07
N THR A 329 3.49 30.03 -17.43
CA THR A 329 4.24 28.91 -18.01
C THR A 329 3.96 27.65 -17.20
N LEU A 330 3.23 26.69 -17.77
CA LEU A 330 2.86 25.47 -17.06
C LEU A 330 3.68 24.26 -17.52
N LYS A 331 4.30 23.55 -16.57
CA LYS A 331 4.97 22.27 -16.78
C LYS A 331 4.24 21.17 -16.03
N TYR A 332 3.92 20.09 -16.73
CA TYR A 332 3.26 18.91 -16.17
C TYR A 332 4.25 17.75 -16.10
N ILE A 333 4.35 17.12 -14.93
CA ILE A 333 5.23 15.98 -14.67
C ILE A 333 4.39 14.79 -14.18
N ASP A 334 4.53 13.67 -14.87
CA ASP A 334 3.98 12.37 -14.47
C ASP A 334 5.10 11.34 -14.19
N PRO A 335 5.60 11.24 -12.95
CA PRO A 335 6.64 10.29 -12.55
C PRO A 335 6.09 8.88 -12.26
N THR A 336 4.82 8.57 -12.55
CA THR A 336 4.10 7.38 -12.07
C THR A 336 4.85 6.05 -12.27
N TYR A 337 5.52 5.85 -13.40
CA TYR A 337 6.28 4.62 -13.64
C TYR A 337 7.68 4.66 -13.03
N MET A 338 8.29 5.85 -12.94
CA MET A 338 9.58 6.05 -12.28
C MET A 338 9.49 5.76 -10.77
N ILE A 339 8.35 6.08 -10.15
CA ILE A 339 8.08 5.80 -8.73
C ILE A 339 8.06 4.29 -8.43
N ARG A 340 7.37 3.50 -9.27
CA ARG A 340 7.06 2.10 -8.93
C ARG A 340 8.04 1.06 -9.47
N ALA A 341 8.86 1.42 -10.46
CA ALA A 341 9.68 0.48 -11.23
C ALA A 341 11.15 0.43 -10.78
N ILE A 342 11.53 1.22 -9.79
CA ILE A 342 12.91 1.32 -9.29
C ILE A 342 13.20 0.31 -8.16
N PRO A 343 14.48 0.04 -7.84
CA PRO A 343 14.84 -0.66 -6.61
C PRO A 343 14.39 0.11 -5.37
N SER A 344 14.12 -0.61 -4.28
CA SER A 344 13.80 0.00 -2.97
C SER A 344 15.03 0.67 -2.34
N ASN A 345 14.78 1.76 -1.61
CA ASN A 345 15.80 2.43 -0.80
C ASN A 345 16.20 1.58 0.42
N ALA A 346 17.16 2.07 1.22
CA ALA A 346 17.69 1.32 2.36
C ALA A 346 16.62 1.01 3.43
N SER A 347 15.74 1.97 3.73
CA SER A 347 14.65 1.83 4.69
C SER A 347 13.68 0.71 4.28
N ASP A 348 13.20 0.76 3.03
CA ASP A 348 12.31 -0.27 2.49
C ASP A 348 13.02 -1.63 2.34
N ASN A 349 14.31 -1.67 2.02
CA ASN A 349 15.05 -2.95 1.95
C ASN A 349 15.11 -3.65 3.30
N VAL A 350 15.39 -2.91 4.38
CA VAL A 350 15.34 -3.46 5.74
C VAL A 350 13.93 -3.94 6.05
N TYR A 351 12.90 -3.16 5.71
CA TYR A 351 11.52 -3.56 5.99
C TYR A 351 11.07 -4.81 5.20
N CYS A 352 11.36 -4.88 3.90
CA CYS A 352 11.13 -6.06 3.07
C CYS A 352 11.81 -7.31 3.64
N THR A 353 13.04 -7.16 4.14
CA THR A 353 13.80 -8.26 4.76
C THR A 353 13.10 -8.81 5.99
N LEU A 354 12.70 -7.92 6.90
CA LEU A 354 12.03 -8.31 8.13
C LEU A 354 10.63 -8.90 7.88
N LEU A 355 9.89 -8.40 6.89
CA LEU A 355 8.61 -8.98 6.47
C LEU A 355 8.80 -10.39 5.92
N ALA A 356 9.74 -10.59 4.99
CA ALA A 356 10.04 -11.87 4.40
C ALA A 356 10.46 -12.91 5.45
N GLN A 357 11.42 -12.56 6.31
CA GLN A 357 11.86 -13.42 7.41
C GLN A 357 10.71 -13.76 8.35
N SER A 358 9.89 -12.78 8.73
CA SER A 358 8.71 -13.01 9.56
C SER A 358 7.74 -13.99 8.92
N ALA A 359 7.48 -13.87 7.62
CA ALA A 359 6.59 -14.77 6.89
C ALA A 359 7.14 -16.20 6.88
N VAL A 360 8.45 -16.36 6.63
CA VAL A 360 9.12 -17.66 6.66
C VAL A 360 9.08 -18.28 8.05
N HIS A 361 9.42 -17.52 9.09
CA HIS A 361 9.35 -18.00 10.47
C HIS A 361 7.94 -18.47 10.85
N GLY A 362 6.91 -17.73 10.43
CA GLY A 362 5.52 -18.08 10.71
C GLY A 362 5.08 -19.36 10.00
N ALA A 363 5.39 -19.48 8.71
CA ALA A 363 5.08 -20.65 7.91
C ALA A 363 5.79 -21.91 8.45
N MET A 364 7.11 -21.83 8.71
CA MET A 364 7.87 -22.94 9.29
C MET A 364 7.33 -23.38 10.65
N ALA A 365 6.89 -22.43 11.49
CA ALA A 365 6.25 -22.70 12.77
C ALA A 365 4.85 -23.34 12.67
N GLY A 366 4.29 -23.48 11.46
CA GLY A 366 2.98 -24.06 11.21
C GLY A 366 1.82 -23.07 11.29
N TYR A 367 2.10 -21.77 11.39
CA TYR A 367 1.03 -20.77 11.20
C TYR A 367 0.62 -20.72 9.73
N THR A 368 -0.66 -20.45 9.49
CA THR A 368 -1.27 -20.34 8.16
C THR A 368 -2.45 -19.37 8.24
N GLY A 369 -2.93 -18.86 7.10
CA GLY A 369 -4.05 -17.93 7.08
C GLY A 369 -3.72 -16.52 7.57
N PHE A 370 -2.44 -16.12 7.46
CA PHE A 370 -1.95 -14.86 8.00
C PHE A 370 -1.21 -14.02 6.98
N THR A 371 -1.12 -12.74 7.27
CA THR A 371 -0.21 -11.76 6.66
C THR A 371 0.80 -11.28 7.68
N VAL A 372 1.89 -10.70 7.20
CA VAL A 372 2.89 -10.04 8.05
C VAL A 372 2.83 -8.52 7.91
N GLY A 373 3.02 -7.82 9.03
CA GLY A 373 3.04 -6.36 9.03
C GLY A 373 3.53 -5.77 10.34
N LEU A 374 3.98 -4.52 10.29
CA LEU A 374 4.37 -3.74 11.46
C LEU A 374 3.13 -3.23 12.20
N VAL A 375 3.01 -3.48 13.50
CA VAL A 375 1.99 -2.89 14.36
C VAL A 375 2.71 -2.26 15.54
N ASN A 376 2.57 -0.95 15.72
CA ASN A 376 3.26 -0.18 16.76
C ASN A 376 4.77 -0.49 16.84
N GLY A 377 5.44 -0.55 15.67
CA GLY A 377 6.88 -0.79 15.58
C GLY A 377 7.32 -2.24 15.76
N ARG A 378 6.39 -3.21 15.84
CA ARG A 378 6.71 -4.65 15.99
C ARG A 378 6.09 -5.47 14.86
N HIS A 379 6.84 -6.43 14.31
CA HIS A 379 6.31 -7.34 13.29
C HIS A 379 5.32 -8.31 13.92
N THR A 380 4.19 -8.53 13.25
CA THR A 380 3.09 -9.34 13.76
C THR A 380 2.50 -10.23 12.68
N TYR A 381 1.85 -11.32 13.12
CA TYR A 381 0.98 -12.14 12.29
C TYR A 381 -0.44 -11.59 12.38
N ILE A 382 -0.99 -11.21 11.23
CA ILE A 382 -2.30 -10.55 11.11
C ILE A 382 -3.20 -11.43 10.24
N PRO A 383 -4.34 -11.93 10.75
CA PRO A 383 -5.27 -12.72 9.96
C PRO A 383 -5.75 -11.99 8.69
N PHE A 384 -5.95 -12.71 7.59
CA PHE A 384 -6.34 -12.11 6.31
C PHE A 384 -7.58 -11.21 6.41
N ASN A 385 -8.59 -11.64 7.16
CA ASN A 385 -9.84 -10.88 7.35
C ASN A 385 -9.62 -9.49 7.97
N ARG A 386 -8.54 -9.27 8.73
CA ARG A 386 -8.22 -7.96 9.31
C ARG A 386 -7.58 -7.01 8.31
N ILE A 387 -6.87 -7.55 7.32
CA ILE A 387 -6.20 -6.77 6.27
C ILE A 387 -7.15 -6.38 5.14
N ILE A 388 -8.14 -7.24 4.82
CA ILE A 388 -9.05 -7.04 3.69
C ILE A 388 -10.37 -6.35 4.08
N GLU A 389 -10.55 -6.01 5.35
CA GLU A 389 -11.81 -5.44 5.89
C GLU A 389 -12.11 -4.05 5.32
N ARG A 390 -11.08 -3.22 5.16
CA ARG A 390 -11.18 -1.84 4.69
C ARG A 390 -9.84 -1.34 4.15
N GLN A 391 -9.85 -0.18 3.52
CA GLN A 391 -8.62 0.55 3.19
C GLN A 391 -8.47 1.76 4.10
N ASN A 392 -7.24 2.06 4.50
CA ASN A 392 -6.91 3.30 5.19
C ASN A 392 -6.95 4.47 4.21
N LYS A 393 -7.46 5.60 4.68
CA LYS A 393 -7.50 6.87 3.98
C LYS A 393 -6.87 7.95 4.84
N VAL A 394 -6.40 9.02 4.21
CA VAL A 394 -5.98 10.23 4.91
C VAL A 394 -7.20 10.79 5.64
N VAL A 395 -7.07 11.00 6.95
CA VAL A 395 -8.12 11.62 7.76
C VAL A 395 -7.90 13.12 7.74
N ILE A 396 -8.69 13.84 6.95
CA ILE A 396 -8.50 15.30 6.73
C ILE A 396 -8.78 16.15 7.98
N THR A 397 -9.31 15.57 9.06
CA THR A 397 -9.45 16.24 10.36
C THR A 397 -8.28 15.96 11.31
N ASP A 398 -7.33 15.10 10.92
CA ASP A 398 -6.23 14.70 11.78
C ASP A 398 -5.06 15.72 11.81
N ARG A 399 -4.14 15.47 12.74
CA ARG A 399 -2.95 16.31 12.95
C ARG A 399 -1.96 16.26 11.79
N MET A 400 -1.93 15.19 11.00
CA MET A 400 -1.02 15.07 9.87
C MET A 400 -1.49 15.94 8.71
N TRP A 401 -2.78 15.90 8.37
CA TRP A 401 -3.33 16.80 7.36
C TRP A 401 -3.25 18.26 7.78
N ALA A 402 -3.54 18.58 9.05
CA ALA A 402 -3.39 19.93 9.58
C ALA A 402 -1.93 20.46 9.47
N ARG A 403 -0.93 19.59 9.66
CA ARG A 403 0.48 19.94 9.43
C ARG A 403 0.78 20.24 7.96
N LEU A 404 0.19 19.48 7.04
CA LEU A 404 0.32 19.76 5.60
C LEU A 404 -0.28 21.12 5.25
N LEU A 405 -1.50 21.41 5.71
CA LEU A 405 -2.14 22.71 5.47
C LEU A 405 -1.30 23.86 6.03
N SER A 406 -0.72 23.67 7.22
CA SER A 406 0.17 24.67 7.85
C SER A 406 1.50 24.83 7.09
N SER A 407 2.01 23.77 6.46
CA SER A 407 3.26 23.80 5.70
C SER A 407 3.09 24.46 4.33
N THR A 408 1.96 24.23 3.66
CA THR A 408 1.65 24.76 2.32
C THR A 408 0.98 26.14 2.39
N ASN A 409 0.37 26.47 3.53
CA ASN A 409 -0.52 27.62 3.70
C ASN A 409 -1.71 27.60 2.70
N GLN A 410 -2.09 26.41 2.22
CA GLN A 410 -3.27 26.25 1.37
C GLN A 410 -4.55 26.29 2.22
N PRO A 411 -5.65 26.88 1.71
CA PRO A 411 -6.93 26.81 2.37
C PRO A 411 -7.51 25.38 2.29
N SER A 412 -8.51 25.11 3.12
CA SER A 412 -9.43 24.02 2.82
C SER A 412 -10.34 24.45 1.67
N PHE A 413 -10.32 23.72 0.55
CA PHE A 413 -11.20 23.98 -0.59
C PHE A 413 -12.62 23.40 -0.40
N LEU A 414 -12.99 23.11 0.84
CA LEU A 414 -14.34 22.67 1.18
C LEU A 414 -15.32 23.83 0.99
N GLY A 415 -16.32 23.65 0.14
CA GLY A 415 -17.43 24.60 0.05
C GLY A 415 -18.19 24.72 1.39
N PRO A 416 -18.94 25.81 1.62
CA PRO A 416 -19.63 26.06 2.90
C PRO A 416 -20.53 24.91 3.39
N LYS A 417 -21.15 24.17 2.46
CA LYS A 417 -21.99 23.00 2.75
C LYS A 417 -21.18 21.76 3.16
N ALA A 418 -19.99 21.57 2.61
CA ALA A 418 -19.13 20.41 2.89
C ALA A 418 -18.43 20.52 4.25
N VAL A 419 -18.11 21.75 4.70
CA VAL A 419 -17.59 22.02 6.05
C VAL A 419 -18.58 21.60 7.15
N VAL A 420 -19.89 21.72 6.89
CA VAL A 420 -20.94 21.31 7.83
C VAL A 420 -21.08 19.78 7.87
N ALA A 421 -21.00 19.11 6.72
CA ALA A 421 -21.04 17.64 6.62
C ALA A 421 -19.79 16.95 7.20
N ALA A 422 -18.61 17.51 6.99
CA ALA A 422 -17.35 16.98 7.54
C ALA A 422 -17.29 17.03 9.08
N LYS A 423 -17.99 17.98 9.71
CA LYS A 423 -18.17 18.03 11.17
C LYS A 423 -19.11 16.95 11.71
N THR A 424 -19.92 16.33 10.85
CA THR A 424 -20.93 15.33 11.25
C THR A 424 -20.42 13.88 11.15
N GLU A 425 -19.28 13.63 10.49
CA GLU A 425 -18.70 12.28 10.32
C GLU A 425 -17.72 11.84 11.42
N GLU A 426 -17.65 12.51 12.58
CA GLU A 426 -16.82 12.04 13.69
C GLU A 426 -17.52 11.03 14.60
N VAL A 427 -16.91 9.83 14.62
CA VAL A 427 -17.00 8.70 15.56
C VAL A 427 -18.34 7.94 15.53
N PRO A 428 -18.37 6.66 15.09
CA PRO A 428 -19.52 5.81 15.37
C PRO A 428 -19.74 5.82 16.87
N PRO A 429 -20.94 6.13 17.38
CA PRO A 429 -21.19 6.03 18.81
C PRO A 429 -20.81 4.61 19.21
N THR A 430 -19.89 4.49 20.17
CA THR A 430 -19.69 3.23 20.88
C THR A 430 -21.09 2.85 21.38
N GLN A 431 -21.70 1.83 20.78
CA GLN A 431 -22.96 1.31 21.27
C GLN A 431 -22.69 0.79 22.68
N LEU A 432 -23.03 1.61 23.66
CA LEU A 432 -23.30 1.16 25.02
C LEU A 432 -24.52 0.26 24.90
N LEU A 433 -24.28 -1.04 24.96
CA LEU A 433 -25.33 -2.02 25.20
C LEU A 433 -25.65 -1.94 26.70
N ASP A 434 -26.55 -1.02 27.06
CA ASP A 434 -27.25 -1.10 28.33
C ASP A 434 -28.73 -1.44 28.07
N ASP A 435 -29.17 -2.41 28.87
CA ASP A 435 -30.53 -2.80 29.21
C ASP A 435 -31.39 -3.60 28.21
N ALA A 436 -31.20 -4.92 28.26
CA ALA A 436 -32.31 -5.87 28.20
C ALA A 436 -32.00 -7.09 29.09
N ASP A 437 -32.62 -7.09 30.28
CA ASP A 437 -33.20 -8.27 30.98
C ASP A 437 -33.04 -8.21 32.51
N GLN A 438 -33.80 -7.32 33.16
CA GLN A 438 -34.37 -7.60 34.48
C GLN A 438 -35.79 -7.04 34.58
N LYS A 439 -36.75 -7.74 33.97
CA LYS A 439 -38.14 -7.78 34.43
C LYS A 439 -38.70 -9.17 34.16
N THR A 440 -38.76 -10.02 35.19
CA THR A 440 -39.98 -10.63 35.74
C THR A 440 -39.66 -11.91 36.54
N ASN A 441 -40.17 -11.91 37.78
CA ASN A 441 -40.35 -12.97 38.77
C ASN A 441 -39.12 -13.58 39.46
#